data_AF-A0A6L2PM40-F1
#
_entry.id   AF-A0A6L2PM40-F1
#
_cell.length_a   1.000
_cell.length_b   1.000
_cell.length_c   1.000
_cell.angle_alpha   90.00
_cell.angle_beta   90.00
_cell.angle_gamma   90.00
#
_symmetry.space_group_name_H-M   'P 1'
#
loop_
_entity.id
_entity.type
_entity.pdbx_description
1 polymer ?
#
loop_
_entity_poly.entity_id
_entity_poly.type
_entity_poly.pdbx_seq_one_letter_code
_entity_poly.pdbx_strand_id
1 'polypeptide(L)'
;GVTYPCMHAVWARWAPPLERSHLASFAGSGSYIGTVIALPLSGLLANNFGWPSVFYVFGTVVMIWLFFWWQVVKSRPEEDPKISPEELKYIQDSLGNTPHKEVKHPWGKFITSPAVWAIVVAHFSENWGFYTLLTQLPTFMKGNCKLKVSTNVQAAT
;
A
#
# COMPACT_ATOMS: atom_id res chain seq x y z
N GLY A 1 -4.00 -8.76 1.08
CA GLY A 1 -3.80 -8.84 2.54
C GLY A 1 -2.34 -8.82 2.97
N VAL A 2 -1.42 -9.49 2.25
CA VAL A 2 0.00 -9.61 2.66
C VAL A 2 0.91 -8.48 2.17
N THR A 3 0.44 -7.65 1.24
CA THR A 3 1.23 -6.58 0.62
C THR A 3 1.68 -5.52 1.64
N TYR A 4 0.77 -5.00 2.46
CA TYR A 4 1.08 -4.01 3.49
C TYR A 4 2.14 -4.50 4.50
N PRO A 5 1.99 -5.67 5.17
CA PRO A 5 3.01 -6.13 6.11
C PRO A 5 4.36 -6.41 5.44
N CYS A 6 4.37 -6.92 4.20
CA CYS A 6 5.60 -7.10 3.44
C CYS A 6 6.30 -5.77 3.10
N MET A 7 5.53 -4.74 2.68
CA MET A 7 6.08 -3.39 2.44
C MET A 7 6.69 -2.81 3.72
N HIS A 8 5.98 -2.92 4.85
CA HIS A 8 6.51 -2.47 6.14
C HIS A 8 7.76 -3.25 6.56
N ALA A 9 7.85 -4.56 6.27
CA ALA A 9 9.03 -5.36 6.56
C ALA A 9 10.26 -4.94 5.72
N VAL A 10 10.06 -4.58 4.44
CA VAL A 10 11.12 -4.05 3.58
C VAL A 10 11.57 -2.68 4.08
N TRP A 11 10.65 -1.76 4.36
CA TRP A 11 10.98 -0.45 4.93
C TRP A 11 11.59 -0.52 6.32
N ALA A 12 11.29 -1.57 7.09
CA ALA A 12 11.91 -1.78 8.39
C ALA A 12 13.43 -1.95 8.29
N ARG A 13 13.94 -2.46 7.16
CA ARG A 13 15.36 -2.74 6.92
C ARG A 13 16.04 -1.70 6.03
N TRP A 14 15.28 -1.04 5.16
CA TRP A 14 15.82 -0.11 4.15
C TRP A 14 15.56 1.37 4.44
N ALA A 15 14.55 1.71 5.26
CA ALA A 15 14.20 3.11 5.50
C ALA A 15 14.75 3.60 6.86
N PRO A 16 15.64 4.61 6.87
CA PRO A 16 16.04 5.32 8.08
C PRO A 16 14.81 5.87 8.81
N PRO A 17 14.81 5.92 10.16
CA PRO A 17 13.63 6.34 10.94
C PRO A 17 13.09 7.74 10.58
N LEU A 18 13.99 8.66 10.22
CA LEU A 18 13.66 10.04 9.83
C LEU A 18 12.98 10.13 8.46
N GLU A 19 13.30 9.23 7.53
CA GLU A 19 12.80 9.29 6.14
C GLU A 19 11.64 8.33 5.87
N ARG A 20 11.38 7.40 6.79
CA ARG A 20 10.37 6.35 6.65
C ARG A 20 8.97 6.89 6.33
N SER A 21 8.54 7.97 6.99
CA SER A 21 7.21 8.56 6.75
C SER A 21 7.09 9.18 5.35
N HIS A 22 8.19 9.72 4.81
CA HIS A 22 8.22 10.32 3.48
C HIS A 22 8.17 9.24 2.40
N LEU A 23 8.99 8.19 2.54
CA LEU A 23 8.97 7.03 1.65
C LEU A 23 7.61 6.31 1.66
N ALA A 24 7.00 6.17 2.84
CA ALA A 24 5.68 5.56 2.97
C ALA A 24 4.59 6.39 2.28
N SER A 25 4.62 7.72 2.45
CA SER A 25 3.66 8.63 1.80
C SER A 25 3.83 8.63 0.28
N PHE A 26 5.07 8.57 -0.21
CA PHE A 26 5.37 8.45 -1.63
C PHE A 26 4.86 7.14 -2.23
N ALA A 27 5.07 6.01 -1.55
CA ALA A 27 4.53 4.73 -1.99
C ALA A 27 3.00 4.68 -1.93
N GLY A 28 2.40 5.31 -0.91
CA GLY A 28 0.94 5.42 -0.77
C GLY A 28 0.30 6.22 -1.91
N SER A 29 0.92 7.34 -2.31
CA SER A 29 0.39 8.19 -3.40
C SER A 29 0.28 7.46 -4.74
N GLY A 30 1.20 6.52 -5.01
CA GLY A 30 1.18 5.66 -6.18
C GLY A 30 -0.10 4.83 -6.32
N SER A 31 -0.73 4.44 -5.22
CA SER A 31 -1.97 3.65 -5.25
C SER A 31 -3.15 4.45 -5.83
N TYR A 32 -3.25 5.74 -5.49
CA TYR A 32 -4.28 6.63 -6.03
C TYR A 32 -4.06 6.91 -7.51
N ILE A 33 -2.81 7.21 -7.90
CA ILE A 33 -2.43 7.45 -9.29
C ILE A 33 -2.75 6.22 -10.15
N GLY A 34 -2.39 5.03 -9.67
CA GLY A 34 -2.70 3.77 -10.34
C GLY A 34 -4.20 3.59 -10.58
N THR A 35 -5.03 3.91 -9.60
CA THR A 35 -6.49 3.82 -9.71
C THR A 35 -7.05 4.79 -10.76
N VAL A 36 -6.58 6.04 -10.75
CA VAL A 36 -7.02 7.09 -11.70
C VAL A 36 -6.67 6.72 -13.14
N ILE A 37 -5.55 6.04 -13.37
CA ILE A 37 -5.13 5.59 -14.71
C ILE A 37 -5.81 4.27 -15.09
N ALA A 38 -5.95 3.34 -14.15
CA ALA A 38 -6.49 2.01 -14.43
C ALA A 38 -7.97 2.04 -14.79
N LEU A 39 -8.77 2.94 -14.17
CA LEU A 39 -10.21 3.02 -14.42
C LEU A 39 -10.55 3.41 -15.88
N PRO A 40 -10.03 4.50 -16.47
CA PRO A 40 -10.27 4.81 -17.88
C PRO A 40 -9.67 3.76 -18.81
N LEU A 41 -8.47 3.26 -18.51
CA LEU A 41 -7.78 2.29 -19.35
C LEU A 41 -8.52 0.96 -19.41
N SER A 42 -9.04 0.47 -18.28
CA SER A 42 -9.87 -0.72 -18.24
C SER A 42 -11.17 -0.56 -19.02
N GLY A 43 -11.81 0.63 -18.97
CA GLY A 43 -13.00 0.93 -19.77
C GLY A 43 -12.73 0.91 -21.28
N LEU A 44 -11.62 1.51 -21.73
CA LEU A 44 -11.21 1.50 -23.14
C LEU A 44 -10.88 0.08 -23.64
N LEU A 45 -10.14 -0.69 -22.84
CA LEU A 45 -9.77 -2.07 -23.14
C LEU A 45 -11.01 -2.99 -23.22
N ALA A 46 -11.91 -2.87 -22.24
CA ALA A 46 -13.13 -3.67 -22.20
C ALA A 46 -14.07 -3.38 -23.38
N ASN A 47 -14.18 -2.11 -23.81
CA ASN A 47 -15.04 -1.72 -24.93
C ASN A 47 -14.50 -2.17 -26.29
N ASN A 48 -13.18 -2.13 -26.51
CA ASN A 48 -12.58 -2.41 -27.81
C ASN A 48 -12.15 -3.87 -27.99
N PHE A 49 -11.66 -4.51 -26.94
CA PHE A 49 -11.04 -5.85 -26.98
C PHE A 49 -11.74 -6.87 -26.04
N GLY A 50 -12.85 -6.47 -25.43
CA GLY A 50 -13.59 -7.30 -24.48
C GLY A 50 -12.98 -7.30 -23.08
N TRP A 51 -13.80 -7.66 -22.08
CA TRP A 51 -13.40 -7.68 -20.67
C TRP A 51 -12.13 -8.50 -20.33
N PRO A 52 -11.80 -9.62 -21.01
CA PRO A 52 -10.61 -10.40 -20.67
C PRO A 52 -9.31 -9.66 -20.96
N SER A 53 -9.31 -8.73 -21.93
CA SER A 53 -8.11 -7.97 -22.34
C SER A 53 -7.50 -7.16 -21.19
N VAL A 54 -8.34 -6.68 -20.27
CA VAL A 54 -7.91 -5.94 -19.08
C VAL A 54 -6.95 -6.79 -18.24
N PHE A 55 -7.29 -8.07 -18.01
CA PHE A 55 -6.47 -8.97 -17.21
C PHE A 55 -5.13 -9.27 -17.87
N TYR A 56 -5.11 -9.48 -19.19
CA TYR A 56 -3.89 -9.75 -19.92
C TYR A 56 -2.95 -8.55 -19.93
N VAL A 57 -3.46 -7.34 -20.17
CA VAL A 57 -2.65 -6.11 -20.23
C VAL A 57 -2.10 -5.76 -18.84
N PHE A 58 -2.96 -5.63 -17.82
CA PHE A 58 -2.50 -5.30 -16.47
C PHE A 58 -1.61 -6.42 -15.89
N GLY A 59 -1.94 -7.69 -16.14
CA GLY A 59 -1.13 -8.83 -15.72
C GLY A 59 0.27 -8.80 -16.34
N THR A 60 0.38 -8.54 -17.64
CA THR A 60 1.68 -8.46 -18.32
C THR A 60 2.52 -7.30 -17.82
N VAL A 61 1.92 -6.11 -17.64
CA VAL A 61 2.60 -4.95 -17.07
C VAL A 61 3.13 -5.24 -15.67
N VAL A 62 2.32 -5.89 -14.82
CA VAL A 62 2.74 -6.28 -13.47
C VAL A 62 3.87 -7.32 -13.51
N MET A 63 3.82 -8.30 -14.41
CA MET A 63 4.89 -9.29 -14.56
C MET A 63 6.23 -8.65 -14.97
N ILE A 64 6.20 -7.72 -15.93
CA ILE A 64 7.38 -6.97 -16.36
C ILE A 64 7.92 -6.14 -15.18
N TRP A 65 7.05 -5.44 -14.46
CA TRP A 65 7.43 -4.66 -13.30
C TRP A 65 8.06 -5.54 -12.20
N LEU A 66 7.46 -6.70 -11.89
CA LEU A 66 7.98 -7.64 -10.91
C LEU A 66 9.36 -8.17 -11.30
N PHE A 67 9.60 -8.43 -12.59
CA PHE A 67 10.91 -8.84 -13.07
C PHE A 67 11.97 -7.77 -12.80
N PHE A 68 11.70 -6.50 -13.10
CA PHE A 68 12.59 -5.40 -12.78
C PHE A 68 12.78 -5.23 -11.27
N TRP A 69 11.70 -5.30 -10.50
CA TRP A 69 11.73 -5.21 -9.04
C TRP A 69 12.65 -6.27 -8.42
N TRP A 70 12.58 -7.51 -8.90
CA TRP A 70 13.43 -8.61 -8.42
C TRP A 70 14.92 -8.39 -8.69
N GLN A 71 15.26 -7.74 -9.80
CA GLN A 71 16.64 -7.41 -10.15
C GLN A 71 17.19 -6.26 -9.29
N VAL A 72 16.35 -5.26 -9.01
CA VAL A 72 16.76 -4.03 -8.33
C VAL A 72 16.71 -4.15 -6.82
N VAL A 73 15.67 -4.75 -6.24
CA VAL A 73 15.43 -4.71 -4.80
C VAL A 73 15.92 -6.00 -4.14
N LYS A 74 16.87 -5.87 -3.22
CA LYS A 74 17.36 -6.98 -2.38
C LYS A 74 16.75 -6.94 -0.98
N SER A 75 16.65 -8.11 -0.36
CA SER A 75 16.02 -8.24 0.96
C SER A 75 16.85 -7.66 2.11
N ARG A 76 18.15 -7.43 1.87
CA ARG A 76 19.08 -6.81 2.79
C ARG A 76 19.90 -5.75 2.04
N PRO A 77 20.17 -4.59 2.65
CA PRO A 77 21.05 -3.58 2.07
C PRO A 77 22.49 -4.10 1.92
N GLU A 78 22.93 -5.02 2.79
CA GLU A 78 24.27 -5.65 2.73
C GLU A 78 24.47 -6.57 1.51
N GLU A 79 23.38 -7.06 0.92
CA GLU A 79 23.41 -7.95 -0.24
C GLU A 79 23.26 -7.18 -1.57
N ASP A 80 23.11 -5.85 -1.51
CA ASP A 80 22.96 -5.03 -2.70
C ASP A 80 24.35 -4.60 -3.22
N PRO A 81 24.77 -5.04 -4.43
CA PRO A 81 26.04 -4.64 -5.02
C PRO A 81 26.07 -3.17 -5.49
N LYS A 82 24.93 -2.47 -5.52
CA LYS A 82 24.82 -1.09 -6.00
C LYS A 82 24.80 -0.05 -4.87
N ILE A 83 24.76 -0.48 -3.61
CA ILE A 83 24.72 0.44 -2.48
C ILE A 83 26.10 1.08 -2.25
N SER A 84 26.12 2.38 -1.99
CA SER A 84 27.37 3.05 -1.63
C SER A 84 27.78 2.68 -0.20
N PRO A 85 29.09 2.57 0.10
CA PRO A 85 29.55 2.26 1.46
C PRO A 85 29.15 3.34 2.48
N GLU A 86 29.00 4.59 2.02
CA GLU A 86 28.51 5.72 2.83
C GLU A 86 27.04 5.56 3.20
N GLU A 87 26.19 5.19 2.25
CA GLU A 87 24.76 4.93 2.46
C GLU A 87 24.53 3.70 3.33
N LEU A 88 25.29 2.61 3.10
CA LEU A 88 25.21 1.41 3.94
C LEU A 88 25.53 1.75 5.41
N LYS A 89 26.58 2.54 5.64
CA LYS A 89 26.96 3.00 6.99
C LYS A 89 25.87 3.89 7.60
N TYR A 90 25.32 4.83 6.84
CA TYR A 90 24.22 5.69 7.30
C TYR A 90 22.98 4.88 7.73
N ILE A 91 22.61 3.87 6.94
CA ILE A 91 21.48 2.97 7.24
C ILE A 91 21.77 2.16 8.51
N GLN A 92 22.96 1.56 8.63
CA GLN A 92 23.35 0.77 9.80
C GLN A 92 23.42 1.61 11.08
N ASP A 93 23.99 2.80 11.01
CA ASP A 93 24.09 3.74 12.14
C ASP A 93 22.68 4.24 12.55
N SER A 94 21.79 4.47 11.58
CA SER A 94 20.42 4.97 11.83
C SER A 94 19.46 3.90 12.37
N LEU A 95 19.63 2.63 11.98
CA LEU A 95 18.83 1.52 12.48
C LEU A 95 19.32 1.03 13.86
N GLY A 96 20.56 1.36 14.21
CA GLY A 96 21.25 0.85 15.38
C GLY A 96 21.64 -0.61 15.17
N ASN A 97 22.92 -0.93 15.43
CA ASN A 97 23.43 -2.31 15.43
C ASN A 97 22.75 -3.11 16.55
N THR A 98 21.52 -3.56 16.33
CA THR A 98 20.84 -4.50 17.21
C THR A 98 21.26 -5.90 16.75
N PRO A 99 22.17 -6.57 17.48
CA PRO A 99 22.52 -7.95 17.16
C PRO A 99 21.24 -8.76 17.17
N HIS A 100 21.16 -9.76 16.28
CA HIS A 100 20.03 -10.66 16.10
C HIS A 100 19.84 -11.52 17.36
N LYS A 101 19.34 -10.92 18.44
CA LYS A 101 18.84 -11.63 19.61
C LYS A 101 17.46 -12.15 19.23
N GLU A 102 17.19 -13.41 19.53
CA GLU A 102 15.82 -13.93 19.51
C GLU A 102 14.94 -13.02 20.37
N VAL A 103 14.14 -12.19 19.71
CA VAL A 103 13.21 -11.30 20.39
C VAL A 103 12.03 -12.17 20.82
N LYS A 104 11.99 -12.55 22.10
CA LYS A 104 10.75 -13.06 22.70
C LYS A 104 9.74 -11.91 22.71
N HIS A 105 8.85 -11.88 21.72
CA HIS A 105 7.82 -10.86 21.61
C HIS A 105 6.88 -10.94 22.83
N PRO A 106 6.82 -9.91 23.69
CA PRO A 106 5.99 -9.94 24.89
C PRO A 106 4.54 -9.61 24.53
N TRP A 107 3.84 -10.53 23.86
CA TRP A 107 2.46 -10.38 23.38
C TRP A 107 1.50 -9.85 24.46
N GLY A 108 1.64 -10.31 25.71
CA GLY A 108 0.85 -9.82 26.83
C GLY A 108 1.04 -8.32 27.08
N LYS A 109 2.28 -7.82 27.05
CA LYS A 109 2.58 -6.40 27.29
C LYS A 109 2.10 -5.49 26.15
N PHE A 110 2.00 -6.00 24.93
CA PHE A 110 1.40 -5.25 23.82
C PHE A 110 -0.09 -5.03 24.04
N ILE A 111 -0.81 -6.07 24.49
CA ILE A 111 -2.26 -5.99 24.72
C ILE A 111 -2.59 -5.12 25.94
N THR A 112 -1.70 -5.02 26.93
CA THR A 112 -1.89 -4.14 28.09
C THR A 112 -1.44 -2.69 27.86
N SER A 113 -0.83 -2.37 26.71
CA SER A 113 -0.29 -1.03 26.45
C SER A 113 -1.39 -0.06 25.99
N PRO A 114 -1.55 1.11 26.65
CA PRO A 114 -2.56 2.10 26.26
C PRO A 114 -2.29 2.71 24.87
N ALA A 115 -1.02 2.80 24.46
CA ALA A 115 -0.66 3.30 23.13
C ALA A 115 -1.15 2.39 22.00
N VAL A 116 -1.15 1.06 22.21
CA VAL A 116 -1.66 0.11 21.22
C VAL A 116 -3.16 0.27 21.06
N TRP A 117 -3.90 0.39 22.16
CA TRP A 117 -5.34 0.62 22.12
C TRP A 117 -5.72 1.96 21.49
N ALA A 118 -4.94 3.02 21.72
CA ALA A 118 -5.15 4.30 21.05
C ALA A 118 -5.06 4.16 19.51
N ILE A 119 -4.07 3.42 19.00
CA ILE A 119 -3.92 3.15 17.57
C ILE A 119 -5.09 2.30 17.04
N VAL A 120 -5.49 1.25 17.79
CA VAL A 120 -6.62 0.38 17.40
C VAL A 120 -7.92 1.17 17.29
N VAL A 121 -8.24 2.01 18.28
CA VAL A 121 -9.46 2.83 18.28
C VAL A 121 -9.41 3.88 17.18
N ALA A 122 -8.26 4.53 16.96
CA ALA A 122 -8.08 5.47 15.86
C ALA A 122 -8.34 4.81 14.51
N HIS A 123 -7.73 3.64 14.27
CA HIS A 123 -7.87 2.93 13.00
C HIS A 123 -9.28 2.35 12.82
N PHE A 124 -9.92 1.89 13.89
CA PHE A 124 -11.33 1.50 13.87
C PHE A 124 -12.24 2.68 13.48
N SER A 125 -12.02 3.84 14.08
CA SER A 125 -12.80 5.05 13.81
C SER A 125 -12.61 5.53 12.37
N GLU A 126 -11.38 5.48 11.86
CA GLU A 126 -11.04 5.78 10.47
C GLU A 126 -11.78 4.84 9.50
N ASN A 127 -11.67 3.52 9.72
CA ASN A 127 -12.36 2.53 8.88
C ASN A 127 -13.87 2.72 8.93
N TRP A 128 -14.44 2.89 10.12
CA TRP A 128 -15.87 3.15 10.29
C TRP A 128 -16.32 4.38 9.51
N GLY A 129 -15.61 5.50 9.67
CA GLY A 129 -15.91 6.75 8.98
C GLY A 129 -15.84 6.60 7.46
N PHE A 130 -14.79 5.94 6.97
CA PHE A 130 -14.60 5.68 5.55
C PHE A 130 -15.72 4.81 4.95
N TYR A 131 -16.08 3.70 5.58
CA TYR A 131 -17.19 2.85 5.13
C TYR A 131 -18.54 3.54 5.23
N THR A 132 -18.78 4.32 6.28
CA THR A 132 -20.01 5.09 6.44
C THR A 132 -20.14 6.12 5.32
N LEU A 133 -19.08 6.87 5.03
CA LEU A 133 -19.06 7.80 3.90
C LEU A 133 -19.30 7.05 2.59
N LEU A 134 -18.58 5.97 2.33
CA LEU A 134 -18.68 5.22 1.08
C LEU A 134 -20.09 4.62 0.84
N THR A 135 -20.75 4.16 1.90
CA THR A 135 -22.11 3.58 1.82
C THR A 135 -23.21 4.64 1.77
N GLN A 136 -23.05 5.77 2.45
CA GLN A 136 -24.05 6.83 2.52
C GLN A 136 -23.90 7.87 1.40
N LEU A 137 -22.72 7.99 0.79
CA LEU A 137 -22.45 8.94 -0.29
C LEU A 137 -23.40 8.77 -1.50
N PRO A 138 -23.71 7.54 -1.99
CA PRO A 138 -24.69 7.36 -3.06
C PRO A 138 -26.11 7.79 -2.66
N THR A 139 -26.52 7.47 -1.42
CA THR A 139 -27.85 7.80 -0.87
C THR A 139 -28.01 9.30 -0.67
N PHE A 140 -27.00 9.98 -0.13
CA PHE A 140 -26.98 11.42 0.07
C PHE A 140 -27.02 12.18 -1.26
N MET A 141 -26.20 11.76 -2.23
CA MET A 141 -26.23 12.35 -3.58
C MET A 141 -27.62 12.18 -4.20
N LYS A 142 -28.20 10.97 -4.19
CA LYS A 142 -29.53 10.70 -4.80
C LYS A 142 -30.69 11.44 -4.13
N GLY A 143 -30.64 11.64 -2.81
CA GLY A 143 -31.71 12.27 -2.03
C GLY A 143 -31.74 13.79 -2.12
N ASN A 144 -30.59 14.45 -2.00
CA ASN A 144 -30.51 15.91 -1.91
C ASN A 144 -30.02 16.59 -3.19
N CYS A 145 -29.27 15.88 -4.04
CA CYS A 145 -28.75 16.39 -5.31
C CYS A 145 -29.44 15.61 -6.44
N LYS A 146 -30.36 16.21 -7.20
CA LYS A 146 -31.05 15.54 -8.34
C LYS A 146 -30.12 15.17 -9.51
N LEU A 147 -28.84 14.94 -9.28
CA LEU A 147 -27.87 14.41 -10.23
C LEU A 147 -28.18 12.93 -10.46
N LYS A 148 -28.70 12.63 -11.66
CA LYS A 148 -28.72 11.26 -12.20
C LYS A 148 -27.27 10.79 -12.32
N VAL A 149 -26.78 10.09 -11.30
CA VAL A 149 -25.58 9.27 -11.43
C VAL A 149 -25.94 8.18 -12.44
N SER A 150 -25.44 8.31 -13.67
CA SER A 150 -25.69 7.36 -14.75
C SER A 150 -25.22 5.98 -14.32
N THR A 151 -26.22 5.13 -14.14
CA THR A 151 -26.17 3.68 -13.94
C THR A 151 -25.31 3.03 -15.02
N ASN A 152 -24.02 2.79 -14.75
CA ASN A 152 -23.19 1.88 -15.54
C ASN A 152 -22.32 0.94 -14.67
N VAL A 153 -22.49 0.94 -13.35
CA VAL A 153 -21.72 0.06 -12.43
C VAL A 153 -22.58 -1.03 -11.79
N GLN A 154 -23.90 -1.02 -11.97
CA GLN A 154 -24.80 -2.07 -11.46
C GLN A 154 -25.12 -3.19 -12.46
N ALA A 155 -24.50 -3.21 -13.65
CA ALA A 155 -24.74 -4.26 -14.66
C ALA A 155 -23.72 -5.41 -14.62
N ALA A 156 -22.91 -5.53 -13.57
CA ALA A 156 -21.88 -6.58 -13.43
C ALA A 156 -22.03 -7.41 -12.15
N THR A 157 -23.26 -7.59 -11.66
CA THR A 157 -23.65 -8.67 -10.74
C THR A 157 -25.06 -9.11 -11.06
#